data_AF-A0A6G4MWP2-F1
#
_entry.id   AF-A0A6G4MWP2-F1
#
_cell.length_a   1.000
_cell.length_b   1.000
_cell.length_c   1.000
_cell.angle_alpha   90.00
_cell.angle_beta   90.00
_cell.angle_gamma   90.00
#
_symmetry.space_group_name_H-M   'P 1'
#
loop_
_entity.id
_entity.type
_entity.pdbx_description
1 polymer ?
#
loop_
_entity_poly.entity_id
_entity_poly.type
_entity_poly.pdbx_seq_one_letter_code
_entity_poly.pdbx_strand_id
1 'polypeptide(L)'
;MNALQENQFILLLSDYVPIMDGDIIKGISPEANELTRQKLIENLNEELENFSEMEPSLLEWYEKNISLLETISDQEFQSALAERIMITEVQIGHSLFEPLTPTQLDKLAEKFSIHRKDLQGTDEKAVGFEAQSQSILKNFFKGFRQK
;
A
#
# COMPACT_ATOMS: atom_id res chain seq x y z
N MET A 1 -11.45 -0.19 -7.14
CA MET A 1 -11.08 -1.59 -6.80
C MET A 1 -12.11 -2.28 -5.92
N ASN A 2 -12.30 -3.58 -6.11
CA ASN A 2 -12.94 -4.47 -5.15
C ASN A 2 -11.94 -4.94 -4.06
N ALA A 3 -12.42 -5.64 -3.02
CA ALA A 3 -11.57 -6.06 -1.89
C ALA A 3 -10.44 -7.04 -2.30
N LEU A 4 -10.66 -7.88 -3.30
CA LEU A 4 -9.64 -8.83 -3.79
C LEU A 4 -8.51 -8.08 -4.49
N GLN A 5 -8.85 -7.14 -5.38
CA GLN A 5 -7.89 -6.27 -6.07
C GLN A 5 -7.10 -5.41 -5.08
N GLU A 6 -7.78 -4.87 -4.07
CA GLU A 6 -7.14 -4.08 -3.01
C GLU A 6 -6.12 -4.90 -2.23
N ASN A 7 -6.48 -6.12 -1.80
CA ASN A 7 -5.55 -7.02 -1.10
C ASN A 7 -4.36 -7.38 -1.99
N GLN A 8 -4.57 -7.69 -3.26
CA GLN A 8 -3.50 -7.97 -4.19
C GLN A 8 -2.56 -6.76 -4.36
N PHE A 9 -3.12 -5.55 -4.46
CA PHE A 9 -2.32 -4.34 -4.59
C PHE A 9 -1.50 -4.04 -3.33
N ILE A 10 -2.07 -4.26 -2.14
CA ILE A 10 -1.34 -4.14 -0.87
C ILE A 10 -0.17 -5.12 -0.81
N LEU A 11 -0.41 -6.37 -1.21
CA LEU A 11 0.64 -7.39 -1.25
C LEU A 11 1.76 -6.97 -2.21
N LEU A 12 1.41 -6.49 -3.41
CA LEU A 12 2.39 -5.99 -4.36
C LEU A 12 3.23 -4.85 -3.76
N LEU A 13 2.60 -3.81 -3.18
CA LEU A 13 3.33 -2.72 -2.54
C LEU A 13 4.15 -3.17 -1.31
N SER A 14 3.85 -4.33 -0.73
CA SER A 14 4.62 -4.90 0.38
C SER A 14 6.00 -5.39 -0.06
N ASP A 15 6.21 -5.63 -1.35
CA ASP A 15 7.51 -6.03 -1.90
C ASP A 15 8.41 -4.80 -2.19
N TYR A 16 7.85 -3.60 -2.33
CA TYR A 16 8.58 -2.39 -2.74
C TYR A 16 8.77 -1.36 -1.64
N VAL A 17 7.89 -1.34 -0.62
CA VAL A 17 7.89 -0.28 0.40
C VAL A 17 8.77 -0.61 1.61
N PRO A 18 8.58 -1.72 2.35
CA PRO A 18 9.37 -1.99 3.54
C PRO A 18 10.77 -2.55 3.23
N ILE A 19 11.77 -2.12 3.98
CA ILE A 19 13.03 -2.86 4.13
C ILE A 19 12.84 -3.85 5.27
N MET A 20 13.05 -5.14 5.01
CA MET A 20 12.85 -6.22 5.97
C MET A 20 14.16 -6.93 6.33
N ASP A 21 14.24 -7.44 7.55
CA ASP A 21 15.28 -8.36 8.04
C ASP A 21 14.56 -9.52 8.72
N GLY A 22 14.41 -10.61 7.98
CA GLY A 22 13.45 -11.66 8.32
C GLY A 22 12.03 -11.09 8.35
N ASP A 23 11.35 -11.23 9.48
CA ASP A 23 10.01 -10.70 9.71
C ASP A 23 9.99 -9.28 10.28
N ILE A 24 11.15 -8.70 10.62
CA ILE A 24 11.24 -7.37 11.24
C ILE A 24 11.34 -6.28 10.17
N ILE A 25 10.48 -5.27 10.27
CA ILE A 25 10.56 -4.08 9.42
C ILE A 25 11.67 -3.16 9.95
N LYS A 26 12.70 -2.92 9.13
CA LYS A 26 13.86 -2.07 9.49
C LYS A 26 13.71 -0.62 9.03
N GLY A 27 12.88 -0.39 8.02
CA GLY A 27 12.71 0.94 7.44
C GLY A 27 11.85 0.92 6.19
N ILE A 28 11.90 2.02 5.46
CA ILE A 28 11.25 2.20 4.16
C ILE A 28 12.33 2.20 3.08
N SER A 29 12.07 1.56 1.95
CA SER A 29 12.93 1.61 0.79
C SER A 29 13.16 3.07 0.35
N PRO A 30 14.39 3.50 0.09
CA PRO A 30 14.67 4.87 -0.34
C PRO A 30 13.95 5.23 -1.65
N GLU A 31 13.67 4.23 -2.49
CA GLU A 31 13.00 4.37 -3.78
C GLU A 31 11.47 4.42 -3.66
N ALA A 32 10.90 4.08 -2.49
CA ALA A 32 9.46 3.96 -2.32
C ALA A 32 8.71 5.26 -2.65
N ASN A 33 9.27 6.42 -2.31
CA ASN A 33 8.65 7.73 -2.60
C ASN A 33 8.72 8.12 -4.08
N GLU A 34 9.62 7.51 -4.85
CA GLU A 34 9.81 7.78 -6.28
C GLU A 34 9.08 6.75 -7.18
N LEU A 35 8.43 5.77 -6.55
CA LEU A 35 7.69 4.73 -7.24
C LEU A 35 6.46 5.33 -7.91
N THR A 36 6.30 5.05 -9.19
CA THR A 36 5.11 5.39 -9.95
C THR A 36 4.46 4.14 -10.49
N ARG A 37 3.16 4.22 -10.79
CA ARG A 37 2.41 3.11 -11.40
C ARG A 37 3.10 2.62 -12.67
N GLN A 38 3.55 3.56 -13.51
CA GLN A 38 4.23 3.26 -14.76
C GLN A 38 5.59 2.59 -14.54
N LYS A 39 6.44 3.11 -13.64
CA LYS A 39 7.73 2.49 -13.31
C LYS A 39 7.55 1.06 -12.80
N LEU A 40 6.52 0.82 -11.98
CA LEU A 40 6.25 -0.52 -11.49
C LEU A 40 5.81 -1.47 -12.61
N ILE A 41 4.97 -1.02 -13.54
CA ILE A 41 4.62 -1.80 -14.74
C ILE A 41 5.87 -2.11 -15.58
N GLU A 42 6.75 -1.13 -15.79
CA GLU A 42 7.99 -1.29 -16.54
C GLU A 42 8.89 -2.34 -15.88
N ASN A 43 9.15 -2.23 -14.58
CA ASN A 43 9.95 -3.20 -13.83
C ASN A 43 9.36 -4.63 -13.94
N LEU A 44 8.04 -4.79 -13.81
CA LEU A 44 7.40 -6.10 -13.93
C LEU A 44 7.53 -6.69 -15.34
N ASN A 45 7.47 -5.86 -16.40
CA ASN A 45 7.67 -6.32 -17.77
C ASN A 45 9.14 -6.66 -18.06
N GLU A 46 10.09 -5.87 -17.55
CA GLU A 46 11.52 -6.17 -17.69
C GLU A 46 11.87 -7.53 -17.05
N GLU A 47 11.34 -7.82 -15.86
CA GLU A 47 11.49 -9.13 -15.23
C GLU A 47 10.87 -10.26 -16.07
N LEU A 48 9.67 -10.07 -16.62
CA LEU A 48 9.04 -11.04 -17.52
C LEU A 48 9.89 -11.35 -18.76
N GLU A 49 10.49 -10.33 -19.39
CA GLU A 49 11.32 -10.50 -20.58
C GLU A 49 12.65 -11.20 -20.28
N ASN A 50 13.20 -10.99 -19.08
CA ASN A 50 14.50 -11.53 -18.68
C ASN A 50 14.48 -13.04 -18.34
N PHE A 51 13.30 -13.64 -18.11
CA PHE A 51 13.18 -15.06 -17.77
C PHE A 51 12.55 -15.89 -18.89
N SER A 52 13.39 -16.58 -19.66
CA SER A 52 12.97 -17.46 -20.76
C SER A 52 12.21 -18.72 -20.33
N GLU A 53 12.36 -19.14 -19.07
CA GLU A 53 11.73 -20.34 -18.49
C GLU A 53 11.10 -20.01 -17.13
N MET A 54 10.07 -19.17 -17.15
CA MET A 54 9.34 -18.83 -15.94
C MET A 54 8.34 -19.93 -15.58
N GLU A 55 8.34 -20.35 -14.30
CA GLU A 55 7.31 -21.24 -13.76
C GLU A 55 5.91 -20.67 -14.04
N PRO A 56 4.93 -21.47 -14.51
CA PRO A 56 3.62 -20.95 -14.93
C PRO A 56 2.89 -20.13 -13.87
N SER A 57 3.06 -20.50 -12.59
CA SER A 57 2.46 -19.77 -11.46
C SER A 57 3.07 -18.38 -11.25
N LEU A 58 4.36 -18.22 -11.55
CA LEU A 58 5.05 -16.94 -11.46
C LEU A 58 4.67 -16.04 -12.63
N LEU A 59 4.58 -16.61 -13.84
CA LEU A 59 4.09 -15.90 -15.03
C LEU A 59 2.68 -15.34 -14.78
N GLU A 60 1.76 -16.17 -14.28
CA GLU A 60 0.40 -15.75 -13.94
C GLU A 60 0.40 -14.65 -12.86
N TRP A 61 1.32 -14.69 -11.90
CA TRP A 61 1.46 -13.64 -10.89
C TRP A 61 1.86 -12.30 -11.51
N TYR A 62 2.84 -12.27 -12.40
CA TYR A 62 3.25 -11.03 -13.09
C TYR A 62 2.12 -10.47 -13.96
N GLU A 63 1.51 -11.31 -14.80
CA GLU A 63 0.40 -10.89 -15.68
C GLU A 63 -0.78 -10.31 -14.89
N LYS A 64 -1.15 -10.96 -13.78
CA LYS A 64 -2.22 -10.47 -12.90
C LYS A 64 -1.88 -9.13 -12.24
N ASN A 65 -0.64 -8.92 -11.82
CA ASN A 65 -0.23 -7.67 -11.18
C ASN A 65 -0.12 -6.53 -12.21
N ILE A 66 0.40 -6.79 -13.41
CA ILE A 66 0.40 -5.82 -14.51
C ILE A 66 -1.02 -5.41 -14.87
N SER A 67 -1.91 -6.38 -15.10
CA SER A 67 -3.32 -6.09 -15.42
C SER A 67 -4.02 -5.30 -14.31
N LEU A 68 -3.75 -5.62 -13.04
CA LEU A 68 -4.25 -4.85 -11.91
C LEU A 68 -3.77 -3.38 -11.97
N LEU A 69 -2.48 -3.14 -12.19
CA LEU A 69 -1.89 -1.80 -12.29
C LEU A 69 -2.43 -1.01 -13.49
N GLU A 70 -2.81 -1.68 -14.59
CA GLU A 70 -3.43 -1.01 -15.74
C GLU A 70 -4.88 -0.56 -15.45
N THR A 71 -5.56 -1.19 -14.49
CA THR A 71 -6.95 -0.85 -14.14
C THR A 71 -7.09 0.27 -13.13
N ILE A 72 -6.00 0.70 -12.49
CA ILE A 72 -6.00 1.78 -11.48
C ILE A 72 -5.39 3.06 -12.08
N SER A 73 -5.88 4.21 -11.61
CA SER A 73 -5.31 5.51 -11.99
C SER A 73 -4.00 5.80 -11.24
N ASP A 74 -3.20 6.72 -11.78
CA ASP A 74 -1.99 7.21 -11.10
C ASP A 74 -2.31 7.81 -9.72
N GLN A 75 -3.45 8.50 -9.59
CA GLN A 75 -3.89 9.07 -8.33
C GLN A 75 -4.23 7.98 -7.30
N GLU A 76 -4.95 6.93 -7.69
CA GLU A 76 -5.25 5.80 -6.81
C GLU A 76 -3.97 5.08 -6.39
N PHE A 77 -3.02 4.90 -7.32
CA PHE A 77 -1.73 4.31 -7.03
C PHE A 77 -0.95 5.13 -5.98
N GLN A 78 -0.80 6.45 -6.21
CA GLN A 78 -0.04 7.32 -5.31
C GLN A 78 -0.68 7.42 -3.93
N SER A 79 -2.03 7.44 -3.87
CA SER A 79 -2.75 7.40 -2.60
C SER A 79 -2.46 6.11 -1.84
N ALA A 80 -2.60 4.93 -2.47
CA ALA A 80 -2.31 3.66 -1.82
C ALA A 80 -0.83 3.51 -1.40
N LEU A 81 0.10 4.00 -2.22
CA LEU A 81 1.52 4.03 -1.91
C LEU A 81 1.80 4.87 -0.65
N ALA A 82 1.25 6.08 -0.57
CA ALA A 82 1.36 6.93 0.62
C ALA A 82 0.77 6.25 1.86
N GLU A 83 -0.40 5.62 1.76
CA GLU A 83 -1.01 4.89 2.86
C GLU A 83 -0.12 3.71 3.32
N ARG A 84 0.46 2.95 2.38
CA ARG A 84 1.37 1.85 2.66
C ARG A 84 2.66 2.32 3.35
N ILE A 85 3.22 3.45 2.91
CA ILE A 85 4.39 4.07 3.55
C ILE A 85 4.05 4.43 5.00
N MET A 86 2.92 5.09 5.27
CA MET A 86 2.52 5.45 6.64
C MET A 86 2.34 4.24 7.56
N ILE A 87 1.75 3.15 7.04
CA ILE A 87 1.66 1.88 7.76
C ILE A 87 3.06 1.34 8.08
N THR A 88 3.95 1.34 7.09
CA THR A 88 5.31 0.83 7.25
C THR A 88 6.09 1.61 8.31
N GLU A 89 5.96 2.95 8.33
CA GLU A 89 6.62 3.82 9.31
C GLU A 89 6.24 3.47 10.75
N VAL A 90 4.96 3.21 11.02
CA VAL A 90 4.52 2.87 12.38
C VAL A 90 4.92 1.46 12.79
N GLN A 91 5.27 0.59 11.84
CA GLN A 91 5.72 -0.78 12.07
C GLN A 91 7.24 -0.94 12.15
N ILE A 92 8.04 0.12 11.92
CA ILE A 92 9.51 0.04 12.03
C ILE A 92 9.90 -0.47 13.42
N GLY A 93 10.77 -1.49 13.45
CA GLY A 93 11.24 -2.16 14.66
C GLY A 93 10.36 -3.31 15.14
N HIS A 94 9.24 -3.59 14.46
CA HIS A 94 8.28 -4.63 14.81
C HIS A 94 8.20 -5.73 13.75
N SER A 95 7.72 -6.89 14.16
CA SER A 95 7.44 -8.00 13.25
C SER A 95 6.22 -7.71 12.38
N LEU A 96 6.27 -8.10 11.10
CA LEU A 96 5.14 -8.08 10.17
C LEU A 96 3.96 -8.92 10.68
N PHE A 97 4.23 -9.93 11.51
CA PHE A 97 3.21 -10.84 12.05
C PHE A 97 2.59 -10.34 13.36
N GLU A 98 3.16 -9.30 13.97
CA GLU A 98 2.60 -8.69 15.18
C GLU A 98 1.45 -7.74 14.82
N PRO A 99 0.32 -7.79 15.56
CA PRO A 99 -0.71 -6.79 15.41
C PRO A 99 -0.18 -5.42 15.85
N LEU A 100 -0.70 -4.35 15.22
CA LEU A 100 -0.40 -2.99 15.66
C LEU A 100 -0.86 -2.79 17.10
N THR A 101 0.03 -2.24 17.93
CA THR A 101 -0.29 -1.81 19.29
C THR A 101 -1.27 -0.62 19.27
N PRO A 102 -2.03 -0.37 20.36
CA PRO A 102 -2.91 0.79 20.44
C PRO A 102 -2.20 2.11 20.12
N THR A 103 -0.98 2.30 20.63
CA THR A 103 -0.19 3.51 20.34
C THR A 103 0.22 3.63 18.87
N GLN A 104 0.48 2.52 18.18
CA GLN A 104 0.73 2.54 16.74
C GLN A 104 -0.54 2.85 15.94
N LEU A 105 -1.69 2.33 16.37
CA LEU A 105 -2.98 2.64 15.78
C LEU A 105 -3.33 4.14 15.93
N ASP A 106 -3.06 4.72 17.10
CA ASP A 106 -3.27 6.16 17.34
C ASP A 106 -2.39 7.02 16.43
N LYS A 107 -1.09 6.70 16.33
CA LYS A 107 -0.16 7.39 15.42
C LYS A 107 -0.59 7.27 13.96
N LEU A 108 -1.07 6.09 13.56
CA LEU A 108 -1.55 5.84 12.22
C LEU A 108 -2.81 6.66 11.91
N ALA A 109 -3.74 6.75 12.86
CA ALA A 109 -4.94 7.58 12.73
C ALA A 109 -4.61 9.08 12.61
N GLU A 110 -3.60 9.57 13.34
CA GLU A 110 -3.10 10.94 13.22
C GLU A 110 -2.53 11.19 11.81
N LYS A 111 -1.62 10.33 11.33
CA LYS A 111 -1.02 10.44 9.99
C LYS A 111 -2.08 10.46 8.88
N PHE A 112 -3.08 9.59 8.94
CA PHE A 112 -4.18 9.60 7.97
C PHE A 112 -5.06 10.83 8.06
N SER A 113 -5.22 11.41 9.24
CA SER A 113 -6.00 12.64 9.40
C SER A 113 -5.29 13.84 8.79
N ILE A 114 -3.95 13.89 8.87
CA ILE A 114 -3.12 14.90 8.21
C ILE A 114 -3.15 14.70 6.69
N HIS A 115 -2.86 13.49 6.21
CA HIS A 115 -2.83 13.19 4.78
C HIS A 115 -4.16 13.51 4.07
N ARG A 116 -5.29 13.26 4.73
CA ARG A 116 -6.61 13.61 4.19
C ARG A 116 -6.83 15.12 4.10
N LYS A 117 -6.31 15.91 5.04
CA LYS A 117 -6.38 17.38 4.96
C LYS A 117 -5.56 17.91 3.79
N ASP A 118 -4.40 17.30 3.53
CA ASP A 118 -3.53 17.66 2.41
C ASP A 118 -4.18 17.34 1.05
N LEU A 119 -4.96 16.26 0.98
CA LEU A 119 -5.71 15.87 -0.21
C LEU A 119 -7.00 16.69 -0.43
N GLN A 120 -7.60 17.25 0.64
CA GLN A 120 -8.89 17.94 0.57
C GLN A 120 -8.81 19.46 0.39
N GLY A 121 -7.63 20.09 0.49
CA GLY A 121 -7.44 21.52 0.21
C GLY A 121 -8.48 22.43 0.88
N THR A 122 -8.28 22.75 2.16
CA THR A 122 -9.02 23.81 2.91
C THR A 122 -10.52 23.90 2.59
N ASP A 123 -11.33 23.04 3.24
CA ASP A 123 -12.69 23.45 3.58
C ASP A 123 -13.11 22.81 4.91
N GLU A 124 -13.31 23.69 5.89
CA GLU A 124 -13.93 23.37 7.17
C GLU A 124 -15.41 23.02 6.94
N LYS A 125 -15.85 21.83 7.37
CA LYS A 125 -16.93 21.67 8.38
C LYS A 125 -17.34 20.21 8.57
N ALA A 126 -17.18 19.79 9.82
CA ALA A 126 -18.02 18.87 10.60
C ALA A 126 -18.26 17.42 10.11
N VAL A 127 -18.66 16.63 11.11
CA VAL A 127 -19.28 15.30 11.05
C VAL A 127 -18.31 14.13 11.21
N GLY A 128 -18.73 13.20 12.06
CA GLY A 128 -17.93 12.17 12.70
C GLY A 128 -17.31 11.14 11.74
N PHE A 129 -16.86 10.05 12.35
CA PHE A 129 -16.07 8.96 11.78
C PHE A 129 -16.81 8.13 10.69
N GLU A 130 -17.44 8.79 9.72
CA GLU A 130 -18.15 8.22 8.56
C GLU A 130 -17.49 8.61 7.21
N ALA A 131 -16.31 9.23 7.22
CA ALA A 131 -15.58 9.61 6.01
C ALA A 131 -14.59 8.52 5.52
N GLN A 132 -15.10 7.33 5.19
CA GLN A 132 -14.36 6.22 4.54
C GLN A 132 -14.21 6.39 3.00
N SER A 133 -14.55 7.54 2.43
CA SER A 133 -14.75 7.68 0.97
C SER A 133 -13.50 7.88 0.12
N GLN A 134 -12.33 8.18 0.70
CA GLN A 134 -11.12 8.55 -0.06
C GLN A 134 -9.93 7.60 0.09
N SER A 135 -9.98 6.65 1.02
CA SER A 135 -8.91 5.66 1.17
C SER A 135 -9.03 4.56 0.11
N ILE A 136 -7.91 4.25 -0.53
CA ILE A 136 -7.83 3.15 -1.49
C ILE A 136 -7.75 1.82 -0.74
N LEU A 137 -7.12 1.80 0.45
CA LEU A 137 -7.01 0.63 1.33
C LEU A 137 -8.16 0.51 2.35
N LYS A 138 -9.35 1.00 2.00
CA LYS A 138 -10.51 1.08 2.90
C LYS A 138 -10.98 -0.29 3.44
N ASN A 139 -10.85 -1.37 2.67
CA ASN A 139 -11.27 -2.70 3.13
C ASN A 139 -10.20 -3.33 4.02
N PHE A 140 -8.92 -3.08 3.75
CA PHE A 140 -7.82 -3.45 4.63
C PHE A 140 -7.97 -2.81 6.03
N PHE A 141 -8.27 -1.51 6.08
CA PHE A 141 -8.45 -0.80 7.35
C PHE A 141 -9.69 -1.25 8.15
N LYS A 142 -10.74 -1.75 7.49
CA LYS A 142 -11.90 -2.32 8.21
C LYS A 142 -11.49 -3.52 9.08
N GLY A 143 -10.48 -4.29 8.67
CA GLY A 143 -9.95 -5.42 9.43
C GLY A 143 -9.26 -5.05 10.74
N PHE A 144 -8.63 -3.86 10.81
CA PHE A 144 -7.98 -3.37 12.04
C PHE A 144 -8.97 -2.97 13.14
N ARG A 145 -10.25 -2.78 12.80
CA ARG A 145 -11.29 -2.32 13.72
C ARG A 145 -11.99 -3.42 14.51
N GLN A 146 -11.76 -4.69 14.16
CA GLN A 146 -12.50 -5.85 14.69
C GLN A 146 -11.69 -6.71 15.67
N LYS A 147 -10.57 -6.22 16.20
CA LYS A 147 -9.79 -6.92 17.24
C LYS A 147 -9.74 -6.11 18.52
#